data_AF-A0A970XER5-F1
#
_entry.id   AF-A0A970XER5-F1
#
_cell.length_a   1.000
_cell.length_b   1.000
_cell.length_c   1.000
_cell.angle_alpha   90.00
_cell.angle_beta   90.00
_cell.angle_gamma   90.00
#
_symmetry.space_group_name_H-M   'P 1'
#
loop_
_entity.id
_entity.type
_entity.pdbx_description
1 polymer ?
#
loop_
_entity_poly.entity_id
_entity_poly.type
_entity_poly.pdbx_seq_one_letter_code
_entity_poly.pdbx_strand_id
1 'polypeptide(L)'
;MFKTMVQYLTLVFPAVTLVCLFLFFRYYLKVTQPLAGTTEWIMRIVNKPQFTLLHRRHPMERRDILPVIIITLLYAAVAFFKLGNMTAPQSFFRFTGEKSSVTVKLAEPVDIGKIMYYSGLWVGYYTLEFSGDGVSWQEQLPAEGKEQSMNQPHSDLFKWLYANINTDNAMTQYIRITASKKPMELGELAIYEKSGVLISPDAISHNDAPQLFDEQHEIPETPTYMTNMYFDEIYHGRTAYEHLNNIVPYETTHPPLGKLIISIGISLFGMVPFGWRLWGRSSVF
;
A
#
# COMPACT_ATOMS: atom_id res chain seq x y z
N MET A 1 5.80 19.13 -25.85
CA MET A 1 4.52 19.56 -26.46
C MET A 1 3.37 18.62 -26.13
N PHE A 2 3.54 17.30 -26.30
CA PHE A 2 2.50 16.30 -25.99
C PHE A 2 2.12 16.23 -24.49
N LYS A 3 3.11 16.32 -23.59
CA LYS A 3 2.93 16.23 -22.13
C LYS A 3 2.08 17.40 -21.55
N THR A 4 2.33 18.61 -22.03
CA THR A 4 1.54 19.80 -21.68
C THR A 4 0.12 19.72 -22.24
N MET A 5 -0.05 19.24 -23.47
CA MET A 5 -1.37 19.06 -24.09
C MET A 5 -2.25 18.08 -23.30
N VAL A 6 -1.69 16.96 -22.83
CA VAL A 6 -2.41 15.96 -22.00
C VAL A 6 -2.75 16.52 -20.61
N GLN A 7 -1.90 17.34 -20.00
CA GLN A 7 -2.21 18.05 -18.76
C GLN A 7 -3.35 19.07 -18.92
N TYR A 8 -3.41 19.80 -20.03
CA TYR A 8 -4.55 20.68 -20.30
C TYR A 8 -5.82 19.88 -20.58
N LEU A 9 -5.75 18.78 -21.33
CA LEU A 9 -6.91 17.93 -21.62
C LEU A 9 -7.51 17.32 -20.34
N THR A 10 -6.67 16.91 -19.40
CA THR A 10 -7.09 16.33 -18.11
C THR A 10 -7.72 17.34 -17.15
N LEU A 11 -7.48 18.65 -17.32
CA LEU A 11 -8.15 19.71 -16.54
C LEU A 11 -9.37 20.29 -17.26
N VAL A 12 -9.29 20.44 -18.59
CA VAL A 12 -10.37 21.00 -19.41
C VAL A 12 -11.54 20.02 -19.50
N PHE A 13 -11.29 18.72 -19.62
CA PHE A 13 -12.35 17.73 -19.76
C PHE A 13 -13.25 17.64 -18.51
N PRO A 14 -12.72 17.57 -17.26
CA PRO A 14 -13.53 17.68 -16.04
C PRO A 14 -14.27 19.00 -15.90
N ALA A 15 -13.63 20.12 -16.25
CA ALA A 15 -14.28 21.44 -16.19
C ALA A 15 -15.47 21.53 -17.16
N VAL A 16 -15.29 21.06 -18.40
CA VAL A 16 -16.37 21.02 -19.40
C VAL A 16 -17.47 20.06 -18.98
N THR A 17 -17.13 18.87 -18.45
CA THR A 17 -18.16 17.94 -17.94
C THR A 17 -18.92 18.50 -16.75
N LEU A 18 -18.27 19.20 -15.81
CA LEU A 18 -18.95 19.88 -14.72
C LEU A 18 -19.89 20.98 -15.22
N VAL A 19 -19.48 21.77 -16.22
CA VAL A 19 -20.35 22.78 -16.85
C VAL A 19 -21.53 22.11 -17.56
N CYS A 20 -21.31 21.05 -18.31
CA CYS A 20 -22.37 20.29 -18.98
C CYS A 20 -23.34 19.66 -17.96
N LEU A 21 -22.85 19.10 -16.86
CA LEU A 21 -23.69 18.56 -15.78
C LEU A 21 -24.48 19.68 -15.10
N PHE A 22 -23.87 20.84 -14.84
CA PHE A 22 -24.58 21.99 -14.27
C PHE A 22 -25.68 22.51 -15.22
N LEU A 23 -25.38 22.63 -16.52
CA LEU A 23 -26.36 23.04 -17.53
C LEU A 23 -27.49 22.01 -17.68
N PHE A 24 -27.14 20.72 -17.69
CA PHE A 24 -28.11 19.62 -17.70
C PHE A 24 -29.00 19.66 -16.48
N PHE A 25 -28.46 19.78 -15.26
CA PHE A 25 -29.25 19.86 -14.04
C PHE A 25 -30.09 21.15 -13.99
N ARG A 26 -29.57 22.29 -14.45
CA ARG A 26 -30.38 23.51 -14.58
C ARG A 26 -31.54 23.32 -15.56
N TYR A 27 -31.29 22.70 -16.72
CA TYR A 27 -32.31 22.43 -17.72
C TYR A 27 -33.33 21.41 -17.22
N TYR A 28 -32.87 20.30 -16.65
CA TYR A 28 -33.69 19.28 -16.00
C TYR A 28 -34.55 19.89 -14.90
N LEU A 29 -33.98 20.68 -14.01
CA LEU A 29 -34.74 21.40 -12.99
C LEU A 29 -35.77 22.30 -13.64
N LYS A 30 -35.42 23.09 -14.67
CA LYS A 30 -36.33 23.98 -15.40
C LYS A 30 -37.49 23.25 -16.09
N VAL A 31 -37.22 22.11 -16.73
CA VAL A 31 -38.22 21.29 -17.44
C VAL A 31 -39.07 20.46 -16.48
N THR A 32 -38.50 20.04 -15.36
CA THR A 32 -39.24 19.36 -14.29
C THR A 32 -39.94 20.33 -13.35
N GLN A 33 -39.76 21.65 -13.50
CA GLN A 33 -40.66 22.62 -12.87
C GLN A 33 -42.02 22.50 -13.56
N PRO A 34 -43.10 22.33 -12.80
CA PRO A 34 -44.42 22.28 -13.41
C PRO A 34 -44.73 23.64 -14.05
N LEU A 35 -45.27 23.60 -15.28
CA LEU A 35 -45.74 24.80 -15.97
C LEU A 35 -46.80 25.51 -15.10
N ALA A 36 -46.59 26.79 -14.82
CA ALA A 36 -47.50 27.56 -13.98
C ALA A 36 -48.92 27.54 -14.58
N GLY A 37 -49.90 27.06 -13.80
CA GLY A 37 -51.30 26.98 -14.21
C GLY A 37 -51.81 25.61 -14.67
N THR A 38 -50.99 24.54 -14.65
CA THR A 38 -51.45 23.17 -14.93
C THR A 38 -51.89 22.43 -13.65
N THR A 39 -52.74 21.40 -13.80
CA THR A 39 -53.21 20.55 -12.69
C THR A 39 -52.06 19.84 -11.96
N GLU A 40 -50.97 19.53 -12.66
CA GLU A 40 -49.74 18.96 -12.07
C GLU A 40 -49.02 19.93 -11.12
N TRP A 41 -49.03 21.24 -11.42
CA TRP A 41 -48.45 22.27 -10.54
C TRP A 41 -49.18 22.32 -9.20
N ILE A 42 -50.52 22.29 -9.24
CA ILE A 42 -51.38 22.28 -8.06
C ILE A 42 -51.22 20.96 -7.30
N MET A 43 -51.21 19.81 -7.99
CA MET A 43 -51.00 18.50 -7.36
C MET A 43 -49.64 18.41 -6.64
N ARG A 44 -48.57 18.99 -7.18
CA ARG A 44 -47.22 18.87 -6.59
C ARG A 44 -46.97 19.86 -5.44
N ILE A 45 -47.69 20.99 -5.41
CA ILE A 45 -47.73 21.92 -4.27
C ILE A 45 -48.55 21.32 -3.13
N VAL A 46 -49.69 20.70 -3.45
CA VAL A 46 -50.58 20.08 -2.46
C VAL A 46 -50.01 18.75 -1.95
N ASN A 47 -49.48 17.91 -2.85
CA ASN A 47 -48.88 16.61 -2.57
C ASN A 47 -47.47 16.58 -3.13
N LYS A 48 -46.53 17.19 -2.41
CA LYS A 48 -45.09 16.98 -2.65
C LYS A 48 -44.84 15.49 -2.37
N PRO A 49 -44.47 14.64 -3.37
CA PRO A 49 -44.20 13.24 -3.10
C PRO A 49 -42.95 13.21 -2.21
N GLN A 50 -43.17 13.00 -0.92
CA GLN A 50 -42.09 12.73 -0.02
C GLN A 50 -41.57 11.35 -0.41
N PHE A 51 -40.26 11.22 -0.67
CA PHE A 51 -39.60 9.94 -0.61
C PHE A 51 -39.67 9.46 0.84
N THR A 52 -40.82 8.91 1.22
CA THR A 52 -41.13 8.42 2.54
C THR A 52 -41.17 6.91 2.47
N LEU A 53 -40.26 6.29 3.21
CA LEU A 53 -40.38 4.89 3.58
C LEU A 53 -41.79 4.67 4.18
N LEU A 54 -42.44 3.56 3.86
CA LEU A 54 -43.82 3.24 4.25
C LEU A 54 -44.08 3.21 5.78
N HIS A 55 -43.04 3.36 6.60
CA HIS A 55 -43.10 3.30 8.06
C HIS A 55 -43.13 4.69 8.71
N ARG A 56 -43.80 4.76 9.86
CA ARG A 56 -43.84 5.96 10.71
C ARG A 56 -42.42 6.34 11.13
N ARG A 57 -41.95 7.53 10.71
CA ARG A 57 -40.67 8.07 11.15
C ARG A 57 -40.79 8.55 12.60
N HIS A 58 -40.01 7.95 13.49
CA HIS A 58 -39.80 8.47 14.84
C HIS A 58 -38.59 9.42 14.78
N PRO A 59 -38.76 10.73 15.07
CA PRO A 59 -37.63 11.65 15.14
C PRO A 59 -36.72 11.25 16.31
N MET A 60 -35.41 11.43 16.15
CA MET A 60 -34.43 11.13 17.19
C MET A 60 -34.71 11.98 18.44
N GLU A 61 -35.06 11.33 19.55
CA GLU A 61 -35.31 12.01 20.81
C GLU A 61 -34.00 12.20 21.58
N ARG A 62 -33.96 13.15 22.52
CA ARG A 62 -32.76 13.38 23.36
C ARG A 62 -32.31 12.14 24.13
N ARG A 63 -33.24 11.21 24.39
CA ARG A 63 -33.00 9.95 25.08
C ARG A 63 -32.35 8.89 24.19
N ASP A 64 -32.51 9.00 22.87
CA ASP A 64 -31.93 8.07 21.88
C ASP A 64 -30.46 8.41 21.59
N ILE A 65 -30.06 9.66 21.84
CA ILE A 65 -28.69 10.16 21.60
C ILE A 65 -27.67 9.33 22.40
N LEU A 66 -27.93 9.11 23.68
CA LEU A 66 -26.99 8.44 24.57
C LEU A 66 -26.75 6.96 24.17
N PRO A 67 -27.79 6.12 23.95
CA PRO A 67 -27.59 4.77 23.41
C PRO A 67 -26.85 4.74 22.08
N VAL A 68 -27.18 5.64 21.14
CA VAL A 68 -26.49 5.73 19.84
C VAL A 68 -25.02 6.04 20.03
N ILE A 69 -24.67 7.05 20.84
CA ILE A 69 -23.27 7.40 21.13
C ILE A 69 -22.54 6.22 21.76
N ILE A 70 -23.14 5.53 22.73
CA ILE A 70 -22.51 4.38 23.39
C ILE A 70 -22.23 3.27 22.38
N ILE A 71 -23.21 2.89 21.56
CA ILE A 71 -23.04 1.85 20.54
C ILE A 71 -21.98 2.27 19.51
N THR A 72 -21.99 3.52 19.07
CA THR A 72 -20.99 4.06 18.15
C THR A 72 -19.59 4.03 18.75
N LEU A 73 -19.42 4.42 20.02
CA LEU A 73 -18.13 4.40 20.70
C LEU A 73 -17.62 2.98 20.94
N LEU A 74 -18.49 2.04 21.31
CA LEU A 74 -18.12 0.63 21.45
C LEU A 74 -17.70 0.03 20.10
N TYR A 75 -18.48 0.29 19.05
CA TYR A 75 -18.14 -0.14 17.71
C TYR A 75 -16.81 0.46 17.24
N ALA A 76 -16.61 1.76 17.44
CA ALA A 76 -15.36 2.44 17.11
C ALA A 76 -14.18 1.86 17.91
N ALA A 77 -14.35 1.62 19.22
CA ALA A 77 -13.30 1.04 20.05
C ALA A 77 -12.86 -0.33 19.53
N VAL A 78 -13.81 -1.21 19.16
CA VAL A 78 -13.50 -2.52 18.56
C VAL A 78 -12.90 -2.37 17.17
N ALA A 79 -13.46 -1.48 16.34
CA ALA A 79 -13.03 -1.25 14.96
C ALA A 79 -11.63 -0.60 14.86
N PHE A 80 -11.19 0.16 15.86
CA PHE A 80 -9.87 0.79 15.88
C PHE A 80 -8.88 0.09 16.84
N PHE A 81 -9.29 -1.00 17.50
CA PHE A 81 -8.38 -1.81 18.32
C PHE A 81 -7.37 -2.56 17.42
N LYS A 82 -6.08 -2.44 17.75
CA LYS A 82 -4.97 -3.13 17.07
C LYS A 82 -5.02 -3.03 15.54
N LEU A 83 -5.09 -1.80 15.03
CA LEU A 83 -5.07 -1.56 13.58
C LEU A 83 -3.78 -2.08 12.96
N GLY A 84 -2.62 -1.88 13.57
CA GLY A 84 -1.35 -2.31 13.03
C GLY A 84 -0.21 -1.54 13.69
N ASN A 85 1.02 -1.89 13.33
CA ASN A 85 2.18 -1.12 13.77
C ASN A 85 2.16 0.27 13.14
N MET A 86 2.66 1.24 13.91
CA MET A 86 2.84 2.63 13.47
C MET A 86 4.20 2.83 12.79
N THR A 87 4.96 1.75 12.61
CA THR A 87 6.32 1.75 12.12
C THR A 87 6.48 0.63 11.11
N ALA A 88 7.22 0.91 10.04
CA ALA A 88 7.61 0.01 8.97
C ALA A 88 8.66 0.72 8.11
N PRO A 89 9.49 -0.01 7.34
CA PRO A 89 10.47 0.62 6.47
C PRO A 89 9.84 1.62 5.49
N GLN A 90 10.41 2.82 5.41
CA GLN A 90 10.02 3.92 4.55
C GLN A 90 11.07 4.22 3.46
N SER A 91 12.32 3.81 3.67
CA SER A 91 13.37 3.88 2.66
C SER A 91 13.25 2.67 1.71
N PHE A 92 13.47 2.90 0.41
CA PHE A 92 13.47 1.81 -0.57
C PHE A 92 14.61 1.99 -1.57
N PHE A 93 15.39 0.93 -1.75
CA PHE A 93 16.30 0.82 -2.87
C PHE A 93 15.55 0.42 -4.14
N ARG A 94 15.62 1.29 -5.16
CA ARG A 94 14.94 1.07 -6.44
C ARG A 94 15.92 0.52 -7.48
N PHE A 95 15.67 -0.71 -7.92
CA PHE A 95 16.36 -1.33 -9.04
C PHE A 95 15.88 -0.71 -10.36
N THR A 96 16.82 -0.20 -11.15
CA THR A 96 16.54 0.47 -12.44
C THR A 96 17.39 -0.13 -13.55
N GLY A 97 17.23 0.38 -14.79
CA GLY A 97 18.04 -0.05 -15.93
C GLY A 97 19.55 0.00 -15.66
N GLU A 98 20.01 1.04 -14.97
CA GLU A 98 21.42 1.31 -14.64
C GLU A 98 21.90 0.52 -13.42
N LYS A 99 21.04 0.33 -12.40
CA LYS A 99 21.34 -0.41 -11.18
C LYS A 99 20.47 -1.66 -11.08
N SER A 100 20.92 -2.73 -11.74
CA SER A 100 20.19 -4.00 -11.79
C SER A 100 20.46 -4.92 -10.62
N SER A 101 21.62 -4.76 -10.00
CA SER A 101 22.07 -5.57 -8.88
C SER A 101 22.73 -4.68 -7.83
N VAL A 102 22.64 -5.13 -6.60
CA VAL A 102 23.34 -4.55 -5.46
C VAL A 102 24.22 -5.62 -4.86
N THR A 103 25.45 -5.25 -4.49
CA THR A 103 26.37 -6.14 -3.79
C THR A 103 26.67 -5.55 -2.44
N VAL A 104 26.52 -6.36 -1.39
CA VAL A 104 26.88 -6.00 -0.01
C VAL A 104 28.05 -6.87 0.43
N LYS A 105 28.97 -6.26 1.18
CA LYS A 105 30.17 -6.95 1.67
C LYS A 105 30.14 -6.99 3.20
N LEU A 106 30.23 -8.19 3.75
CA LEU A 106 30.40 -8.44 5.18
C LEU A 106 31.86 -8.18 5.58
N ALA A 107 32.07 -7.65 6.79
CA ALA A 107 33.39 -7.39 7.34
C ALA A 107 34.23 -8.67 7.43
N GLU A 108 33.60 -9.77 7.83
CA GLU A 108 34.19 -11.10 7.93
C GLU A 108 33.36 -12.12 7.14
N PRO A 109 33.95 -13.23 6.65
CA PRO A 109 33.20 -14.32 6.07
C PRO A 109 32.33 -15.01 7.13
N VAL A 110 31.04 -15.18 6.84
CA VAL A 110 30.04 -15.71 7.79
C VAL A 110 29.20 -16.80 7.11
N ASP A 111 28.79 -17.81 7.88
CA ASP A 111 27.79 -18.80 7.45
C ASP A 111 26.38 -18.24 7.64
N ILE A 112 25.70 -17.95 6.53
CA ILE A 112 24.38 -17.31 6.50
C ILE A 112 23.30 -18.36 6.72
N GLY A 113 22.53 -18.18 7.80
CA GLY A 113 21.42 -19.07 8.15
C GLY A 113 20.07 -18.62 7.58
N LYS A 114 19.79 -17.30 7.65
CA LYS A 114 18.49 -16.76 7.25
C LYS A 114 18.64 -15.33 6.75
N ILE A 115 17.84 -14.96 5.75
CA ILE A 115 17.69 -13.58 5.32
C ILE A 115 16.22 -13.23 5.42
N MET A 116 15.90 -12.11 6.05
CA MET A 116 14.57 -11.52 6.03
C MET A 116 14.63 -10.21 5.24
N TYR A 117 13.59 -9.93 4.46
CA TYR A 117 13.54 -8.75 3.61
C TYR A 117 12.17 -8.10 3.62
N TYR A 118 12.13 -6.79 3.46
CA TYR A 118 10.90 -6.02 3.33
C TYR A 118 10.63 -5.68 1.86
N SER A 119 9.54 -6.21 1.32
CA SER A 119 9.17 -6.00 -0.08
C SER A 119 8.62 -4.60 -0.33
N GLY A 120 8.97 -4.02 -1.48
CA GLY A 120 8.48 -2.71 -1.91
C GLY A 120 7.40 -2.80 -2.99
N LEU A 121 7.40 -1.81 -3.90
CA LEU A 121 6.50 -1.77 -5.05
C LEU A 121 7.01 -2.65 -6.23
N TRP A 122 6.09 -2.99 -7.13
CA TRP A 122 6.25 -3.85 -8.32
C TRP A 122 6.43 -5.34 -8.07
N VAL A 123 6.04 -6.14 -9.06
CA VAL A 123 5.98 -7.59 -8.95
C VAL A 123 7.15 -8.22 -9.70
N GLY A 124 7.82 -9.17 -9.05
CA GLY A 124 8.94 -9.90 -9.62
C GLY A 124 9.59 -10.80 -8.58
N TYR A 125 10.88 -11.06 -8.76
CA TYR A 125 11.69 -11.84 -7.83
C TYR A 125 13.12 -11.32 -7.86
N TYR A 126 13.89 -11.67 -6.84
CA TYR A 126 15.31 -11.38 -6.74
C TYR A 126 16.11 -12.67 -6.74
N THR A 127 17.16 -12.70 -7.54
CA THR A 127 18.16 -13.76 -7.46
C THR A 127 19.20 -13.39 -6.41
N LEU A 128 19.59 -14.37 -5.60
CA LEU A 128 20.59 -14.24 -4.56
C LEU A 128 21.84 -14.99 -4.98
N GLU A 129 22.98 -14.33 -4.91
CA GLU A 129 24.27 -14.95 -5.21
C GLU A 129 25.23 -14.68 -4.05
N PHE A 130 25.89 -15.73 -3.57
CA PHE A 130 26.86 -15.66 -2.49
C PHE A 130 28.27 -15.88 -3.03
N SER A 131 29.23 -15.19 -2.44
CA SER A 131 30.64 -15.32 -2.79
C SER A 131 31.52 -15.14 -1.56
N GLY A 132 32.57 -15.95 -1.45
CA GLY A 132 33.60 -15.80 -0.42
C GLY A 132 34.72 -14.83 -0.81
N ASP A 133 34.99 -14.67 -2.09
CA ASP A 133 36.14 -13.93 -2.64
C ASP A 133 35.74 -12.67 -3.45
N GLY A 134 34.46 -12.52 -3.78
CA GLY A 134 33.91 -11.45 -4.62
C GLY A 134 34.09 -11.69 -6.14
N VAL A 135 34.70 -12.81 -6.52
CA VAL A 135 35.00 -13.16 -7.93
C VAL A 135 34.16 -14.35 -8.38
N SER A 136 34.08 -15.38 -7.54
CA SER A 136 33.33 -16.61 -7.80
C SER A 136 31.97 -16.51 -7.14
N TRP A 137 30.91 -16.48 -7.95
CA TRP A 137 29.54 -16.27 -7.47
C TRP A 137 28.75 -17.57 -7.57
N GLN A 138 28.14 -17.98 -6.47
CA GLN A 138 27.25 -19.13 -6.41
C GLN A 138 25.82 -18.65 -6.20
N GLU A 139 24.97 -18.89 -7.21
CA GLU A 139 23.54 -18.62 -7.10
C GLU A 139 22.91 -19.53 -6.04
N GLN A 140 22.15 -18.91 -5.15
CA GLN A 140 21.40 -19.59 -4.10
C GLN A 140 20.10 -20.11 -4.69
N LEU A 141 20.07 -21.41 -4.93
CA LEU A 141 18.86 -22.08 -5.38
C LEU A 141 17.80 -22.06 -4.27
N PRO A 142 16.52 -21.92 -4.63
CA PRO A 142 15.46 -21.84 -3.64
C PRO A 142 15.38 -23.13 -2.81
N ALA A 143 15.31 -22.98 -1.49
CA ALA A 143 15.05 -24.11 -0.59
C ALA A 143 13.58 -24.56 -0.64
N GLU A 144 13.32 -25.74 -0.08
CA GLU A 144 11.96 -26.24 0.20
C GLU A 144 11.02 -26.34 -1.02
N GLY A 145 11.58 -26.57 -2.21
CA GLY A 145 10.80 -26.75 -3.45
C GLY A 145 10.11 -25.47 -3.94
N LYS A 146 10.57 -24.29 -3.50
CA LYS A 146 10.11 -23.00 -4.00
C LYS A 146 10.69 -22.71 -5.39
N GLU A 147 10.02 -21.86 -6.15
CA GLU A 147 10.51 -21.48 -7.48
C GLU A 147 11.61 -20.41 -7.43
N GLN A 148 11.61 -19.56 -6.40
CA GLN A 148 12.48 -18.39 -6.29
C GLN A 148 12.95 -18.15 -4.85
N SER A 149 14.21 -17.73 -4.70
CA SER A 149 14.86 -17.52 -3.40
C SER A 149 14.27 -16.32 -2.67
N MET A 150 14.05 -15.22 -3.38
CA MET A 150 13.29 -14.07 -2.88
C MET A 150 12.18 -13.73 -3.88
N ASN A 151 10.94 -14.02 -3.52
CA ASN A 151 9.79 -13.77 -4.39
C ASN A 151 9.00 -12.54 -3.92
N GLN A 152 8.51 -11.76 -4.87
CA GLN A 152 7.65 -10.60 -4.63
C GLN A 152 6.44 -10.65 -5.57
N PRO A 153 5.53 -11.63 -5.38
CA PRO A 153 4.29 -11.71 -6.14
C PRO A 153 3.34 -10.56 -5.80
N HIS A 154 2.25 -10.44 -6.55
CA HIS A 154 1.23 -9.42 -6.31
C HIS A 154 0.68 -9.45 -4.89
N SER A 155 0.62 -10.62 -4.24
CA SER A 155 0.10 -10.76 -2.88
C SER A 155 1.04 -10.25 -1.80
N ASP A 156 2.34 -10.09 -2.08
CA ASP A 156 3.39 -9.93 -1.06
C ASP A 156 4.16 -8.61 -1.17
N LEU A 157 3.46 -7.52 -1.50
CA LEU A 157 4.00 -6.16 -1.48
C LEU A 157 3.85 -5.55 -0.08
N PHE A 158 4.83 -4.75 0.35
CA PHE A 158 4.86 -4.12 1.69
C PHE A 158 4.73 -5.14 2.83
N LYS A 159 5.59 -6.17 2.78
CA LYS A 159 5.64 -7.25 3.77
C LYS A 159 7.06 -7.63 4.13
N TRP A 160 7.26 -8.01 5.38
CA TRP A 160 8.42 -8.78 5.80
C TRP A 160 8.26 -10.25 5.37
N LEU A 161 9.27 -10.77 4.68
CA LEU A 161 9.33 -12.13 4.13
C LEU A 161 10.69 -12.74 4.44
N TYR A 162 10.74 -14.07 4.54
CA TYR A 162 12.00 -14.80 4.62
C TYR A 162 12.43 -15.26 3.23
N ALA A 163 13.72 -15.12 2.94
CA ALA A 163 14.31 -15.70 1.73
C ALA A 163 14.37 -17.23 1.88
N ASN A 164 13.98 -17.94 0.81
CA ASN A 164 14.03 -19.39 0.72
C ASN A 164 15.45 -19.82 0.33
N ILE A 165 16.41 -19.70 1.24
CA ILE A 165 17.80 -20.13 1.02
C ILE A 165 18.07 -21.48 1.69
N ASN A 166 19.00 -22.26 1.14
CA ASN A 166 19.48 -23.45 1.83
C ASN A 166 20.33 -23.04 3.04
N THR A 167 20.44 -23.92 4.04
CA THR A 167 21.20 -23.66 5.28
C THR A 167 22.61 -24.25 5.25
N ASP A 168 22.94 -25.01 4.20
CA ASP A 168 24.27 -25.58 3.96
C ASP A 168 25.06 -24.70 2.99
N ASN A 169 25.27 -23.46 3.39
CA ASN A 169 26.01 -22.47 2.61
C ASN A 169 27.50 -22.52 2.93
N ALA A 170 28.33 -22.20 1.94
CA ALA A 170 29.74 -21.92 2.20
C ALA A 170 29.89 -20.59 2.95
N MET A 171 31.04 -20.40 3.60
CA MET A 171 31.40 -19.13 4.24
C MET A 171 31.29 -18.00 3.20
N THR A 172 30.40 -17.06 3.45
CA THR A 172 30.02 -16.01 2.51
C THR A 172 30.50 -14.67 3.05
N GLN A 173 31.17 -13.89 2.20
CA GLN A 173 31.57 -12.51 2.53
C GLN A 173 30.84 -11.48 1.66
N TYR A 174 30.43 -11.86 0.46
CA TYR A 174 29.72 -10.99 -0.47
C TYR A 174 28.37 -11.59 -0.82
N ILE A 175 27.34 -10.76 -0.77
CA ILE A 175 25.98 -11.13 -1.16
C ILE A 175 25.56 -10.18 -2.27
N ARG A 176 25.15 -10.73 -3.40
CA ARG A 176 24.62 -9.98 -4.54
C ARG A 176 23.15 -10.30 -4.73
N ILE A 177 22.36 -9.24 -4.85
CA ILE A 177 20.92 -9.30 -5.06
C ILE A 177 20.63 -8.66 -6.40
N THR A 178 20.00 -9.41 -7.31
CA THR A 178 19.68 -8.93 -8.65
C THR A 178 18.18 -9.00 -8.87
N ALA A 179 17.57 -7.88 -9.27
CA ALA A 179 16.14 -7.83 -9.57
C ALA A 179 15.84 -8.39 -10.97
N SER A 180 14.83 -9.27 -11.08
CA SER A 180 14.45 -9.87 -12.36
C SER A 180 13.74 -8.92 -13.30
N LYS A 181 12.96 -7.98 -12.75
CA LYS A 181 12.26 -6.94 -13.49
C LYS A 181 12.69 -5.56 -13.00
N LYS A 182 12.51 -4.56 -13.86
CA LYS A 182 12.86 -3.17 -13.58
C LYS A 182 11.71 -2.28 -14.07
N PRO A 183 11.22 -1.34 -13.25
CA PRO A 183 11.64 -1.06 -11.88
C PRO A 183 11.15 -2.13 -10.87
N MET A 184 11.91 -2.31 -9.80
CA MET A 184 11.54 -3.07 -8.60
C MET A 184 12.09 -2.35 -7.36
N GLU A 185 11.45 -2.52 -6.20
CA GLU A 185 11.84 -1.90 -4.94
C GLU A 185 12.04 -2.92 -3.84
N LEU A 186 13.09 -2.75 -3.06
CA LEU A 186 13.38 -3.50 -1.85
C LEU A 186 13.60 -2.49 -0.72
N GLY A 187 12.90 -2.69 0.40
CA GLY A 187 12.96 -1.78 1.55
C GLY A 187 14.19 -2.06 2.38
N GLU A 188 14.11 -3.05 3.26
CA GLU A 188 15.11 -3.34 4.28
C GLU A 188 15.55 -4.81 4.22
N LEU A 189 16.77 -5.12 4.64
CA LEU A 189 17.34 -6.47 4.71
C LEU A 189 17.88 -6.79 6.11
N ALA A 190 17.50 -7.93 6.65
CA ALA A 190 18.05 -8.48 7.87
C ALA A 190 18.77 -9.80 7.56
N ILE A 191 20.08 -9.84 7.81
CA ILE A 191 20.91 -11.03 7.57
C ILE A 191 21.25 -11.67 8.89
N TYR A 192 20.89 -12.94 9.04
CA TYR A 192 21.15 -13.72 10.23
C TYR A 192 22.18 -14.79 9.93
N GLU A 193 23.11 -14.94 10.86
CA GLU A 193 24.04 -16.07 10.88
C GLU A 193 23.29 -17.39 11.09
N LYS A 194 23.96 -18.51 10.82
CA LYS A 194 23.46 -19.84 11.16
C LYS A 194 23.21 -20.04 12.66
N SER A 195 23.90 -19.27 13.51
CA SER A 195 23.68 -19.19 14.96
C SER A 195 22.33 -18.55 15.34
N GLY A 196 21.69 -17.84 14.40
CA GLY A 196 20.46 -17.06 14.62
C GLY A 196 20.71 -15.62 15.06
N VAL A 197 21.97 -15.19 15.18
CA VAL A 197 22.34 -13.80 15.52
C VAL A 197 22.17 -12.90 14.29
N LEU A 198 21.59 -11.71 14.48
CA LEU A 198 21.49 -10.67 13.45
C LEU A 198 22.85 -10.00 13.27
N ILE A 199 23.32 -9.91 12.02
CA ILE A 199 24.55 -9.19 11.69
C ILE A 199 24.28 -7.69 11.76
N SER A 200 25.09 -6.96 12.54
CA SER A 200 24.96 -5.50 12.65
C SER A 200 25.22 -4.80 11.31
N PRO A 201 24.46 -3.74 10.95
CA PRO A 201 24.70 -2.98 9.73
C PRO A 201 26.13 -2.41 9.64
N ASP A 202 26.78 -2.09 10.76
CA ASP A 202 28.17 -1.60 10.80
C ASP A 202 29.18 -2.62 10.27
N ALA A 203 28.83 -3.91 10.33
CA ALA A 203 29.64 -5.01 9.79
C ALA A 203 29.34 -5.26 8.31
N ILE A 204 28.51 -4.44 7.67
CA ILE A 204 28.07 -4.59 6.28
C ILE A 204 28.41 -3.32 5.51
N SER A 205 29.33 -3.42 4.54
CA SER A 205 29.57 -2.36 3.58
C SER A 205 28.45 -2.33 2.54
N HIS A 206 27.64 -1.26 2.60
CA HIS A 206 26.43 -1.07 1.80
C HIS A 206 26.38 0.31 1.11
N ASN A 207 27.54 0.89 0.75
CA ASN A 207 27.62 2.26 0.21
C ASN A 207 26.76 2.49 -1.05
N ASP A 208 26.53 1.45 -1.84
CA ASP A 208 25.74 1.54 -3.08
C ASP A 208 24.22 1.51 -2.86
N ALA A 209 23.78 1.03 -1.68
CA ALA A 209 22.38 0.86 -1.30
C ALA A 209 22.20 0.98 0.23
N PRO A 210 22.45 2.18 0.81
CA PRO A 210 22.30 2.39 2.25
C PRO A 210 20.86 2.17 2.74
N GLN A 211 19.87 2.34 1.86
CA GLN A 211 18.45 2.15 2.17
C GLN A 211 18.08 0.72 2.59
N LEU A 212 18.95 -0.26 2.33
CA LEU A 212 18.67 -1.65 2.70
C LEU A 212 19.01 -1.97 4.16
N PHE A 213 19.71 -1.07 4.85
CA PHE A 213 20.24 -1.28 6.20
C PHE A 213 20.09 -0.05 7.12
N ASP A 214 19.35 0.98 6.70
CA ASP A 214 19.20 2.23 7.46
C ASP A 214 18.08 2.18 8.50
N GLU A 215 17.14 1.24 8.39
CA GLU A 215 15.98 1.10 9.27
C GLU A 215 15.95 -0.24 10.03
N GLN A 216 17.12 -0.77 10.43
CA GLN A 216 17.25 -2.06 11.15
C GLN A 216 16.44 -2.16 12.45
N HIS A 217 16.08 -1.04 13.06
CA HIS A 217 15.22 -1.01 14.26
C HIS A 217 13.75 -1.37 13.96
N GLU A 218 13.35 -1.37 12.69
CA GLU A 218 12.02 -1.75 12.21
C GLU A 218 11.87 -3.26 11.95
N ILE A 219 12.97 -4.02 12.04
CA ILE A 219 12.99 -5.47 11.84
C ILE A 219 12.13 -6.13 12.92
N PRO A 220 11.02 -6.78 12.57
CA PRO A 220 10.20 -7.48 13.56
C PRO A 220 10.84 -8.82 13.95
N GLU A 221 10.58 -9.30 15.17
CA GLU A 221 10.98 -10.66 15.57
C GLU A 221 10.38 -11.72 14.65
N THR A 222 9.10 -11.53 14.28
CA THR A 222 8.39 -12.38 13.32
C THR A 222 7.44 -11.54 12.46
N PRO A 223 7.35 -11.79 11.14
CA PRO A 223 6.35 -11.17 10.28
C PRO A 223 4.94 -11.55 10.71
N THR A 224 4.07 -10.56 10.93
CA THR A 224 2.67 -10.79 11.32
C THR A 224 1.73 -9.86 10.55
N TYR A 225 0.41 -10.06 10.72
CA TYR A 225 -0.59 -9.13 10.16
C TYR A 225 -0.44 -7.70 10.70
N MET A 226 0.24 -7.51 11.84
CA MET A 226 0.47 -6.17 12.41
C MET A 226 1.56 -5.40 11.67
N THR A 227 2.52 -6.10 11.05
CA THR A 227 3.66 -5.52 10.32
C THR A 227 3.44 -5.49 8.82
N ASN A 228 2.69 -6.47 8.29
CA ASN A 228 2.56 -6.72 6.87
C ASN A 228 1.20 -6.25 6.34
N MET A 229 1.18 -5.84 5.08
CA MET A 229 -0.06 -5.73 4.31
C MET A 229 -0.72 -7.11 4.19
N TYR A 230 -2.06 -7.20 4.15
CA TYR A 230 -2.75 -8.49 3.99
C TYR A 230 -4.14 -8.35 3.35
N PHE A 231 -4.62 -9.41 2.68
CA PHE A 231 -5.88 -9.42 1.91
C PHE A 231 -6.05 -8.18 1.00
N ASP A 232 -7.23 -7.54 1.06
CA ASP A 232 -7.64 -6.45 0.18
C ASP A 232 -6.84 -5.15 0.40
N GLU A 233 -6.02 -5.08 1.44
CA GLU A 233 -5.11 -3.95 1.67
C GLU A 233 -4.17 -3.73 0.48
N ILE A 234 -3.85 -4.80 -0.27
CA ILE A 234 -3.03 -4.71 -1.48
C ILE A 234 -3.70 -3.98 -2.65
N TYR A 235 -5.04 -3.90 -2.67
CA TYR A 235 -5.77 -3.18 -3.71
C TYR A 235 -6.04 -1.72 -3.36
N HIS A 236 -6.11 -1.42 -2.06
CA HIS A 236 -6.45 -0.10 -1.55
C HIS A 236 -5.21 0.66 -1.06
N GLY A 237 -4.43 0.07 -0.15
CA GLY A 237 -3.21 0.67 0.41
C GLY A 237 -2.13 0.86 -0.65
N ARG A 238 -1.87 -0.16 -1.46
CA ARG A 238 -0.95 -0.05 -2.60
C ARG A 238 -1.35 1.06 -3.56
N THR A 239 -2.61 1.11 -4.00
CA THR A 239 -3.05 2.14 -4.94
C THR A 239 -3.01 3.53 -4.32
N ALA A 240 -3.29 3.67 -3.02
CA ALA A 240 -3.10 4.92 -2.32
C ALA A 240 -1.62 5.37 -2.34
N TYR A 241 -0.68 4.45 -2.12
CA TYR A 241 0.75 4.71 -2.29
C TYR A 241 1.13 5.08 -3.73
N GLU A 242 0.57 4.38 -4.73
CA GLU A 242 0.77 4.69 -6.16
C GLU A 242 0.27 6.11 -6.49
N HIS A 243 -0.90 6.51 -5.99
CA HIS A 243 -1.41 7.88 -6.16
C HIS A 243 -0.49 8.94 -5.56
N LEU A 244 -0.01 8.73 -4.32
CA LEU A 244 0.91 9.67 -3.66
C LEU A 244 2.22 9.85 -4.44
N ASN A 245 2.70 8.77 -5.06
CA ASN A 245 3.94 8.76 -5.82
C ASN A 245 3.76 9.09 -7.31
N ASN A 246 2.56 9.52 -7.75
CA ASN A 246 2.23 9.79 -9.16
C ASN A 246 2.49 8.59 -10.09
N ILE A 247 2.29 7.37 -9.60
CA ILE A 247 2.40 6.12 -10.34
C ILE A 247 1.02 5.72 -10.82
N VAL A 248 0.91 5.21 -12.05
CA VAL A 248 -0.36 4.72 -12.60
C VAL A 248 -0.84 3.54 -11.75
N PRO A 249 -2.05 3.59 -11.20
CA PRO A 249 -2.59 2.52 -10.37
C PRO A 249 -2.63 1.19 -11.10
N TYR A 250 -2.27 0.12 -10.40
CA TYR A 250 -2.53 -1.22 -10.91
C TYR A 250 -4.03 -1.54 -10.90
N GLU A 251 -4.73 -1.14 -9.84
CA GLU A 251 -6.14 -1.48 -9.63
C GLU A 251 -7.05 -0.26 -9.79
N THR A 252 -7.92 -0.28 -10.80
CA THR A 252 -8.85 0.81 -11.17
C THR A 252 -10.32 0.43 -11.10
N THR A 253 -10.66 -0.82 -10.73
CA THR A 253 -12.04 -1.32 -10.71
C THR A 253 -12.92 -0.69 -9.62
N HIS A 254 -12.33 -0.23 -8.51
CA HIS A 254 -13.06 0.40 -7.41
C HIS A 254 -13.03 1.93 -7.47
N PRO A 255 -14.10 2.62 -7.03
CA PRO A 255 -14.14 4.08 -6.98
C PRO A 255 -12.93 4.68 -6.23
N PRO A 256 -12.33 5.77 -6.75
CA PRO A 256 -11.05 6.27 -6.25
C PRO A 256 -11.16 6.95 -4.87
N LEU A 257 -12.36 7.36 -4.45
CA LEU A 257 -12.55 8.16 -3.23
C LEU A 257 -11.98 7.48 -1.98
N GLY A 258 -12.29 6.20 -1.76
CA GLY A 258 -11.77 5.48 -0.60
C GLY A 258 -10.26 5.37 -0.60
N LYS A 259 -9.65 5.16 -1.78
CA LYS A 259 -8.19 5.08 -1.96
C LYS A 259 -7.53 6.45 -1.72
N LEU A 260 -8.18 7.54 -2.10
CA LEU A 260 -7.70 8.90 -1.81
C LEU A 260 -7.77 9.22 -0.31
N ILE A 261 -8.81 8.77 0.40
CA ILE A 261 -8.89 8.90 1.86
C ILE A 261 -7.75 8.11 2.54
N ILE A 262 -7.47 6.90 2.07
CA ILE A 262 -6.33 6.10 2.56
C ILE A 262 -5.00 6.82 2.29
N SER A 263 -4.83 7.49 1.14
CA SER A 263 -3.60 8.25 0.86
C SER A 263 -3.38 9.40 1.84
N ILE A 264 -4.42 9.99 2.42
CA ILE A 264 -4.27 10.98 3.49
C ILE A 264 -3.64 10.33 4.73
N GLY A 265 -4.11 9.12 5.09
CA GLY A 265 -3.53 8.33 6.17
C GLY A 265 -2.05 8.03 5.98
N ILE A 266 -1.70 7.54 4.79
CA ILE A 266 -0.31 7.27 4.43
C ILE A 266 0.52 8.57 4.43
N SER A 267 -0.03 9.69 3.95
CA SER A 267 0.67 10.98 3.97
C SER A 267 0.93 11.52 5.39
N LEU A 268 0.10 11.16 6.38
CA LEU A 268 0.23 11.63 7.76
C LEU A 268 1.12 10.74 8.61
N PHE A 269 1.09 9.42 8.40
CA PHE A 269 1.75 8.42 9.25
C PHE A 269 2.87 7.63 8.55
N GLY A 270 3.08 7.86 7.25
CA GLY A 270 3.96 7.03 6.43
C GLY A 270 3.24 5.80 5.87
N MET A 271 3.97 5.05 5.04
CA MET A 271 3.52 3.77 4.50
C MET A 271 3.64 2.69 5.59
N VAL A 272 2.78 2.79 6.61
CA VAL A 272 2.74 1.89 7.77
C VAL A 272 1.33 1.28 7.97
N PRO A 273 1.22 0.06 8.53
CA PRO A 273 -0.06 -0.62 8.74
C PRO A 273 -1.14 0.22 9.41
N PHE A 274 -0.78 0.95 10.47
CA PHE A 274 -1.69 1.87 11.13
C PHE A 274 -2.24 2.95 10.18
N GLY A 275 -1.38 3.57 9.37
CA GLY A 275 -1.71 4.71 8.51
C GLY A 275 -2.76 4.37 7.46
N TRP A 276 -2.58 3.27 6.72
CA TRP A 276 -3.56 2.88 5.71
C TRP A 276 -4.83 2.24 6.31
N ARG A 277 -4.74 1.57 7.46
CA ARG A 277 -5.92 0.91 8.08
C ARG A 277 -6.85 1.87 8.80
N LEU A 278 -6.32 2.90 9.46
CA LEU A 278 -7.12 3.92 10.16
C LEU A 278 -8.15 4.54 9.20
N TRP A 279 -7.68 4.90 8.02
CA TRP A 279 -8.50 5.54 7.00
C TRP A 279 -9.20 4.53 6.09
N GLY A 280 -8.63 3.34 5.90
CA GLY A 280 -9.28 2.22 5.23
C GLY A 280 -10.60 1.85 5.90
N ARG A 281 -10.59 1.60 7.22
CA ARG A 281 -11.81 1.32 8.00
C ARG A 281 -12.78 2.49 8.07
N SER A 282 -12.31 3.72 7.90
CA SER A 282 -13.14 4.94 7.86
C SER A 282 -13.74 5.20 6.47
N SER A 283 -13.23 4.55 5.43
CA SER A 283 -13.60 4.77 4.03
C SER A 283 -14.56 3.73 3.45
N VAL A 284 -14.88 2.67 4.22
CA VAL A 284 -15.95 1.72 3.91
C VAL A 284 -17.29 2.37 4.28
N PHE A 285 -17.79 3.23 3.40
CA PHE A 285 -19.14 3.76 3.37
C PHE A 285 -19.75 3.57 1.98
#